data_AF-I0H2T5-F1
#
_entry.id   AF-I0H2T5-F1
#
_cell.length_a   1.000
_cell.length_b   1.000
_cell.length_c   1.000
_cell.angle_alpha   90.00
_cell.angle_beta   90.00
_cell.angle_gamma   90.00
#
_symmetry.space_group_name_H-M   'P 1'
#
loop_
_entity.id
_entity.type
_entity.pdbx_description
1 polymer ?
#
loop_
_entity_poly.entity_id
_entity_poly.type
_entity_poly.pdbx_seq_one_letter_code
_entity_poly.pdbx_strand_id
1 'polypeptide(L)'
;MSDFVLAGTGSRSLRTAPRGLQVEAMHLCTERVAQRVLEHGSRLVVMSGMAEGFDELLARVALRQGVRLWCVIPSKSYLRHYWGRNSLLERDRLAEAGEIVGQAWKVTYVAEQILGTTALKVDGLHINFHRNLFMTDAADDFVVWDPTSAGTAHCVKAIRQAGKWRDDMVIGPESLSRADMLPIGIVSGTPAPPEAMDRSR
;
A
#
# COMPACT_ATOMS: atom_id res chain seq x y z
N MET A 1 13.79 2.84 -22.22
CA MET A 1 12.66 2.22 -21.49
C MET A 1 12.49 2.97 -20.17
N SER A 2 11.28 3.39 -19.81
CA SER A 2 10.99 4.13 -18.56
C SER A 2 10.88 3.21 -17.35
N ASP A 3 11.05 3.75 -16.14
CA ASP A 3 10.74 3.01 -14.90
C ASP A 3 9.25 2.63 -14.84
N PHE A 4 8.92 1.61 -14.04
CA PHE A 4 7.54 1.27 -13.67
C PHE A 4 7.33 1.56 -12.19
N VAL A 5 6.35 2.40 -11.86
CA VAL A 5 6.16 2.94 -10.51
C VAL A 5 4.93 2.31 -9.86
N LEU A 6 5.17 1.48 -8.83
CA LEU A 6 4.13 0.97 -7.93
C LEU A 6 4.01 1.87 -6.71
N ALA A 7 2.96 2.68 -6.64
CA ALA A 7 2.66 3.47 -5.47
C ALA A 7 1.85 2.69 -4.43
N GLY A 8 1.87 3.11 -3.17
CA GLY A 8 0.92 2.62 -2.19
C GLY A 8 0.24 3.69 -1.39
N THR A 9 -0.94 3.33 -0.90
CA THR A 9 -1.74 4.16 -0.02
C THR A 9 -2.55 3.30 0.92
N GLY A 10 -2.58 3.69 2.18
CA GLY A 10 -3.35 2.98 3.20
C GLY A 10 -3.44 3.77 4.50
N SER A 11 -4.26 3.28 5.41
CA SER A 11 -4.51 3.99 6.67
C SER A 11 -3.27 4.07 7.56
N ARG A 12 -3.13 5.20 8.26
CA ARG A 12 -2.16 5.32 9.35
C ARG A 12 -2.49 4.42 10.54
N SER A 13 -3.78 4.10 10.73
CA SER A 13 -4.26 3.24 11.83
C SER A 13 -3.67 1.82 11.79
N LEU A 14 -3.15 1.37 10.64
CA LEU A 14 -2.45 0.08 10.56
C LEU A 14 -1.28 0.01 11.56
N ARG A 15 -0.62 1.13 11.86
CA ARG A 15 0.49 1.18 12.82
C ARG A 15 0.09 0.70 14.22
N THR A 16 -1.13 1.00 14.65
CA THR A 16 -1.67 0.69 15.97
C THR A 16 -2.70 -0.45 15.93
N ALA A 17 -2.90 -1.07 14.76
CA ALA A 17 -3.82 -2.19 14.60
C ALA A 17 -3.35 -3.43 15.38
N PRO A 18 -4.24 -4.41 15.64
CA PRO A 18 -3.84 -5.69 16.23
C PRO A 18 -2.71 -6.36 15.44
N ARG A 19 -1.81 -7.06 16.14
CA ARG A 19 -0.60 -7.65 15.53
C ARG A 19 -0.90 -8.58 14.35
N GLY A 20 -1.98 -9.36 14.43
CA GLY A 20 -2.42 -10.23 13.33
C GLY A 20 -2.66 -9.45 12.04
N LEU A 21 -3.38 -8.33 12.11
CA LEU A 21 -3.67 -7.49 10.95
C LEU A 21 -2.40 -6.83 10.38
N GLN A 22 -1.47 -6.43 11.24
CA GLN A 22 -0.17 -5.91 10.79
C GLN A 22 0.66 -6.97 10.04
N VAL A 23 0.61 -8.23 10.51
CA VAL A 23 1.32 -9.35 9.86
C VAL A 23 0.67 -9.70 8.52
N GLU A 24 -0.65 -9.75 8.47
CA GLU A 24 -1.41 -9.97 7.24
C GLU A 24 -1.11 -8.89 6.20
N ALA A 25 -1.17 -7.60 6.58
CA ALA A 25 -0.81 -6.50 5.70
C ALA A 25 0.62 -6.60 5.17
N MET A 26 1.57 -7.01 6.03
CA MET A 26 2.96 -7.24 5.63
C MET A 26 3.07 -8.35 4.60
N HIS A 27 2.38 -9.47 4.82
CA HIS A 27 2.38 -10.62 3.93
C HIS A 27 1.82 -10.26 2.55
N LEU A 28 0.60 -9.72 2.49
CA LEU A 28 -0.05 -9.33 1.24
C LEU A 28 0.71 -8.24 0.48
N CYS A 29 1.27 -7.26 1.20
CA CYS A 29 2.11 -6.23 0.58
C CYS A 29 3.41 -6.83 0.02
N THR A 30 4.02 -7.79 0.73
CA THR A 30 5.24 -8.48 0.27
C THR A 30 4.97 -9.26 -1.01
N GLU A 31 3.87 -10.01 -1.06
CA GLU A 31 3.46 -10.75 -2.26
C GLU A 31 3.19 -9.83 -3.44
N ARG A 32 2.47 -8.73 -3.21
CA ARG A 32 2.17 -7.76 -4.28
C ARG A 32 3.44 -7.14 -4.86
N VAL A 33 4.39 -6.73 -4.01
CA VAL A 33 5.66 -6.17 -4.48
C VAL A 33 6.47 -7.24 -5.21
N ALA A 34 6.53 -8.47 -4.69
CA ALA A 34 7.25 -9.57 -5.32
C ALA A 34 6.69 -9.90 -6.72
N GLN A 35 5.37 -9.90 -6.88
CA GLN A 35 4.73 -10.08 -8.18
C GLN A 35 5.19 -9.00 -9.18
N ARG A 36 5.20 -7.73 -8.77
CA ARG A 36 5.68 -6.64 -9.64
C ARG A 36 7.18 -6.71 -9.92
N VAL A 37 7.98 -7.28 -9.01
CA VAL A 37 9.40 -7.56 -9.26
C VAL A 37 9.56 -8.60 -10.38
N LEU A 38 8.73 -9.65 -10.41
CA LEU A 38 8.77 -10.64 -11.49
C LEU A 38 8.37 -10.03 -12.84
N GLU A 39 7.40 -9.11 -12.84
CA GLU A 39 6.88 -8.48 -14.06
C GLU A 39 7.82 -7.39 -14.62
N HIS A 40 8.50 -6.63 -13.76
CA HIS A 40 9.25 -5.43 -14.16
C HIS A 40 10.74 -5.46 -13.83
N GLY A 41 11.21 -6.41 -13.02
CA GLY A 41 12.60 -6.56 -12.63
C GLY A 41 13.20 -5.27 -12.05
N SER A 42 14.40 -4.90 -12.50
CA SER A 42 15.12 -3.70 -12.06
C SER A 42 14.43 -2.37 -12.43
N ARG A 43 13.42 -2.39 -13.31
CA ARG A 43 12.64 -1.20 -13.66
C ARG A 43 11.60 -0.85 -12.60
N LEU A 44 11.29 -1.76 -11.68
CA LEU A 44 10.34 -1.49 -10.60
C LEU A 44 10.90 -0.42 -9.65
N VAL A 45 10.08 0.60 -9.40
CA VAL A 45 10.26 1.57 -8.33
C VAL A 45 9.01 1.51 -7.46
N VAL A 46 9.20 1.34 -6.14
CA VAL A 46 8.11 1.45 -5.18
C VAL A 46 8.05 2.87 -4.65
N MET A 47 6.87 3.48 -4.69
CA MET A 47 6.64 4.86 -4.27
C MET A 47 5.81 4.91 -2.98
N SER A 48 6.39 5.45 -1.91
CA SER A 48 5.73 5.60 -0.61
C SER A 48 5.53 7.06 -0.25
N GLY A 49 4.39 7.34 0.37
CA GLY A 49 4.06 8.62 0.97
C GLY A 49 4.72 8.97 2.29
N MET A 50 5.40 7.99 2.89
CA MET A 50 6.05 8.09 4.19
C MET A 50 5.12 8.52 5.35
N ALA A 51 3.82 8.30 5.24
CA ALA A 51 2.95 8.33 6.42
C ALA A 51 3.25 7.12 7.31
N GLU A 52 3.10 7.27 8.64
CA GLU A 52 3.11 6.09 9.52
C GLU A 52 1.96 5.15 9.16
N GLY A 53 2.14 3.84 9.33
CA GLY A 53 1.13 2.83 8.99
C GLY A 53 1.48 2.11 7.68
N PHE A 54 0.54 2.08 6.74
CA PHE A 54 0.72 1.31 5.49
C PHE A 54 1.83 1.87 4.59
N ASP A 55 1.90 3.19 4.39
CA ASP A 55 2.95 3.81 3.57
C ASP A 55 4.36 3.45 4.10
N GLU A 56 4.55 3.46 5.43
CA GLU A 56 5.78 2.97 6.07
C GLU A 56 6.01 1.47 5.82
N LEU A 57 4.97 0.64 5.97
CA LEU A 57 5.07 -0.80 5.74
C LEU A 57 5.54 -1.09 4.32
N LEU A 58 4.94 -0.44 3.32
CA LEU A 58 5.33 -0.57 1.92
C LEU A 58 6.79 -0.16 1.69
N ALA A 59 7.23 0.97 2.27
CA ALA A 59 8.61 1.40 2.15
C ALA A 59 9.59 0.35 2.70
N ARG A 60 9.27 -0.26 3.85
CA ARG A 60 10.09 -1.32 4.45
C ARG A 60 10.08 -2.60 3.61
N VAL A 61 8.95 -2.97 3.01
CA VAL A 61 8.86 -4.11 2.08
C VAL A 61 9.77 -3.89 0.88
N ALA A 62 9.72 -2.71 0.25
CA ALA A 62 10.57 -2.38 -0.90
C ALA A 62 12.07 -2.52 -0.57
N LEU A 63 12.50 -1.92 0.55
CA LEU A 63 13.91 -2.00 0.99
C LEU A 63 14.34 -3.45 1.26
N ARG A 64 13.50 -4.24 1.94
CA ARG A 64 13.81 -5.66 2.23
C ARG A 64 13.92 -6.52 0.97
N GLN A 65 13.18 -6.19 -0.09
CA GLN A 65 13.25 -6.89 -1.37
C GLN A 65 14.31 -6.31 -2.32
N GLY A 66 15.09 -5.30 -1.88
CA GLY A 66 16.10 -4.66 -2.72
C GLY A 66 15.52 -3.85 -3.88
N VAL A 67 14.24 -3.44 -3.79
CA VAL A 67 13.56 -2.63 -4.80
C VAL A 67 13.85 -1.15 -4.57
N ARG A 68 14.05 -0.39 -5.65
CA ARG A 68 14.25 1.06 -5.56
C ARG A 68 13.05 1.72 -4.88
N LEU A 69 13.33 2.43 -3.79
CA LEU A 69 12.32 3.17 -3.04
C LEU A 69 12.34 4.65 -3.44
N TRP A 70 11.17 5.19 -3.81
CA TRP A 70 10.92 6.62 -3.97
C TRP A 70 10.03 7.12 -2.84
N CYS A 71 10.59 7.93 -1.94
CA CYS A 71 9.84 8.61 -0.88
C CYS A 71 9.26 9.93 -1.40
N VAL A 72 7.93 10.05 -1.44
CA VAL A 72 7.22 11.29 -1.76
C VAL A 72 6.59 11.86 -0.50
N ILE A 73 7.23 12.88 0.05
CA ILE A 73 6.92 13.46 1.35
C ILE A 73 6.21 14.80 1.13
N PRO A 74 5.14 15.14 1.87
CA PRO A 74 4.44 16.41 1.67
C PRO A 74 5.32 17.65 1.81
N SER A 75 6.18 17.71 2.84
CA SER A 75 7.11 18.82 3.09
C SER A 75 8.33 18.37 3.89
N LYS A 76 9.39 19.19 3.96
CA LYS A 76 10.58 18.89 4.77
C LYS A 76 10.29 18.81 6.27
N SER A 77 9.26 19.51 6.75
CA SER A 77 8.84 19.47 8.16
C SER A 77 7.95 18.28 8.52
N TYR A 78 7.42 17.56 7.51
CA TYR A 78 6.43 16.51 7.69
C TYR A 78 6.89 15.41 8.66
N LEU A 79 8.09 14.85 8.47
CA LEU A 79 8.58 13.75 9.30
C LEU A 79 8.78 14.18 10.76
N ARG A 80 9.35 15.36 11.00
CA ARG A 80 9.48 15.89 12.37
C ARG A 80 8.12 16.04 13.05
N HIS A 81 7.09 16.43 12.30
CA HIS A 81 5.75 16.57 12.83
C HIS A 81 5.08 15.22 13.09
N TYR A 82 4.99 14.33 12.09
CA TYR A 82 4.20 13.10 12.17
C TYR A 82 4.95 11.88 12.69
N TRP A 83 6.28 11.81 12.55
CA TRP A 83 7.09 10.72 13.11
C TRP A 83 7.75 11.11 14.43
N GLY A 84 7.97 12.40 14.67
CA GLY A 84 8.48 12.91 15.94
C GLY A 84 7.34 13.26 16.89
N ARG A 85 6.84 14.50 16.78
CA ARG A 85 5.96 15.12 17.78
C ARG A 85 4.54 14.53 17.86
N ASN A 86 4.04 13.97 16.76
CA ASN A 86 2.66 13.47 16.62
C ASN A 86 2.64 12.04 16.05
N SER A 87 3.64 11.26 16.46
CA SER A 87 3.74 9.83 16.19
C SER A 87 2.54 9.09 16.75
N LEU A 88 1.98 8.16 15.98
CA LEU A 88 0.89 7.29 16.45
C LEU A 88 1.30 6.36 17.59
N LEU A 89 2.59 6.14 17.79
CA LEU A 89 3.12 5.38 18.92
C LEU A 89 3.48 6.25 20.12
N GLU A 90 3.12 7.54 20.10
CA GLU A 90 3.35 8.51 21.20
C GLU A 90 4.82 8.61 21.64
N ARG A 91 5.75 8.31 20.72
CA ARG A 91 7.20 8.40 20.92
C ARG A 91 7.89 8.95 19.68
N ASP A 92 9.06 9.56 19.86
CA ASP A 92 9.87 10.06 18.74
C ASP A 92 10.41 8.89 17.91
N ARG A 93 10.07 8.90 16.61
CA ARG A 93 10.49 7.92 15.59
C ARG A 93 11.25 8.58 14.44
N LEU A 94 11.76 9.79 14.63
CA LEU A 94 12.46 10.53 13.57
C LEU A 94 13.72 9.79 13.08
N ALA A 95 14.41 9.09 13.98
CA ALA A 95 15.54 8.22 13.61
C ALA A 95 15.10 7.10 12.66
N GLU A 96 14.01 6.40 12.97
CA GLU A 96 13.45 5.33 12.12
C GLU A 96 13.01 5.86 10.75
N ALA A 97 12.40 7.05 10.71
CA ALA A 97 12.06 7.71 9.46
C ALA A 97 13.32 8.05 8.65
N GLY A 98 14.35 8.57 9.32
CA GLY A 98 15.63 8.92 8.73
C GLY A 98 16.36 7.73 8.12
N GLU A 99 16.32 6.56 8.76
CA GLU A 99 16.89 5.32 8.22
C GLU A 99 16.23 4.89 6.91
N ILE A 100 14.89 4.99 6.81
CA ILE A 100 14.15 4.65 5.58
C ILE A 100 14.48 5.65 4.47
N VAL A 101 14.43 6.93 4.79
CA VAL A 101 14.68 8.01 3.82
C VAL A 101 16.14 8.00 3.34
N GLY A 102 17.09 7.70 4.23
CA GLY A 102 18.51 7.59 3.90
C GLY A 102 18.84 6.43 2.95
N GLN A 103 17.97 5.41 2.86
CA GLN A 103 18.10 4.29 1.93
C GLN A 103 17.27 4.48 0.65
N ALA A 104 16.46 5.54 0.56
CA ALA A 104 15.62 5.76 -0.61
C ALA A 104 16.48 6.11 -1.83
N TRP A 105 16.15 5.51 -2.98
CA TRP A 105 16.74 5.87 -4.27
C TRP A 105 16.42 7.32 -4.66
N LYS A 106 15.23 7.80 -4.27
CA LYS A 106 14.79 9.17 -4.53
C LYS A 106 13.92 9.68 -3.40
N VAL A 107 14.05 10.97 -3.10
CA VAL A 107 13.19 11.70 -2.16
C VAL A 107 12.62 12.91 -2.88
N THR A 108 11.31 13.13 -2.74
CA THR A 108 10.62 14.31 -3.27
C THR A 108 9.79 14.95 -2.18
N TYR A 109 10.10 16.20 -1.84
CA TYR A 109 9.31 17.05 -0.96
C TYR A 109 8.37 17.89 -1.80
N VAL A 110 7.08 17.56 -1.82
CA VAL A 110 6.12 18.10 -2.79
C VAL A 110 5.94 19.61 -2.65
N ALA A 111 5.84 20.13 -1.42
CA ALA A 111 5.72 21.57 -1.21
C ALA A 111 6.90 22.33 -1.81
N GLU A 112 8.11 21.94 -1.42
CA GLU A 112 9.31 22.70 -1.75
C GLU A 112 9.78 22.47 -3.20
N GLN A 113 9.64 21.26 -3.74
CA GLN A 113 10.22 20.89 -5.03
C GLN A 113 9.22 20.92 -6.19
N ILE A 114 7.92 20.75 -5.93
CA ILE A 114 6.88 20.72 -6.97
C ILE A 114 6.07 22.02 -6.96
N LEU A 115 5.67 22.48 -5.78
CA LEU A 115 4.84 23.69 -5.63
C LEU A 115 5.64 24.96 -5.33
N GLY A 116 6.94 24.85 -5.05
CA GLY A 116 7.81 26.00 -4.75
C GLY A 116 7.39 26.77 -3.49
N THR A 117 6.81 26.10 -2.49
CA THR A 117 6.24 26.74 -1.29
C THR A 117 6.55 25.98 0.00
N THR A 118 6.38 26.66 1.13
CA THR A 118 6.41 26.07 2.47
C THR A 118 5.05 26.14 3.16
N ALA A 119 4.03 26.66 2.48
CA ALA A 119 2.67 26.76 3.00
C ALA A 119 2.04 25.38 3.21
N LEU A 120 1.28 25.22 4.29
CA LEU A 120 0.55 23.98 4.57
C LEU A 120 -0.67 23.77 3.64
N LYS A 121 -1.13 24.85 3.00
CA LYS A 121 -2.23 24.83 2.03
C LYS A 121 -1.86 25.64 0.80
N VAL A 122 -2.26 25.14 -0.36
CA VAL A 122 -2.15 25.79 -1.67
C VAL A 122 -3.49 25.61 -2.36
N ASP A 123 -4.09 26.70 -2.82
CA ASP A 123 -5.42 26.71 -3.46
C ASP A 123 -6.52 26.05 -2.61
N GLY A 124 -6.49 26.31 -1.30
CA GLY A 124 -7.43 25.75 -0.32
C GLY A 124 -7.17 24.28 0.05
N LEU A 125 -6.27 23.59 -0.66
CA LEU A 125 -5.98 22.18 -0.48
C LEU A 125 -4.74 21.97 0.41
N HIS A 126 -4.85 21.08 1.40
CA HIS A 126 -3.72 20.74 2.28
C HIS A 126 -2.60 20.02 1.52
N ILE A 127 -1.34 20.26 1.89
CA ILE A 127 -0.17 19.73 1.17
C ILE A 127 -0.14 18.19 1.07
N ASN A 128 -0.71 17.49 2.05
CA ASN A 128 -0.87 16.03 2.01
C ASN A 128 -1.67 15.57 0.78
N PHE A 129 -2.67 16.34 0.36
CA PHE A 129 -3.49 16.01 -0.81
C PHE A 129 -2.77 16.33 -2.12
N HIS A 130 -2.03 17.44 -2.19
CA HIS A 130 -1.11 17.70 -3.32
C HIS A 130 -0.09 16.58 -3.49
N ARG A 131 0.42 16.03 -2.37
CA ARG A 131 1.28 14.84 -2.40
C ARG A 131 0.57 13.63 -2.97
N ASN A 132 -0.68 13.37 -2.58
CA ASN A 132 -1.46 12.26 -3.13
C ASN A 132 -1.73 12.43 -4.64
N LEU A 133 -2.01 13.66 -5.10
CA LEU A 133 -2.17 13.96 -6.53
C LEU A 133 -0.88 13.70 -7.30
N PHE A 134 0.25 14.20 -6.80
CA PHE A 134 1.57 13.94 -7.39
C PHE A 134 1.88 12.44 -7.50
N MET A 135 1.65 11.68 -6.41
CA MET A 135 1.81 10.23 -6.44
C MET A 135 0.86 9.58 -7.44
N THR A 136 -0.36 10.09 -7.56
CA THR A 136 -1.37 9.55 -8.49
C THR A 136 -0.91 9.72 -9.93
N ASP A 137 -0.41 10.90 -10.28
CA ASP A 137 0.04 11.24 -11.62
C ASP A 137 1.28 10.44 -12.01
N ALA A 138 2.25 10.30 -11.09
CA ALA A 138 3.53 9.66 -11.34
C ALA A 138 3.50 8.12 -11.31
N ALA A 139 2.47 7.50 -10.72
CA ALA A 139 2.39 6.04 -10.60
C ALA A 139 1.82 5.35 -11.85
N ASP A 140 2.30 4.16 -12.15
CA ASP A 140 1.74 3.27 -13.16
C ASP A 140 0.73 2.27 -12.56
N ASP A 141 0.92 1.91 -11.28
CA ASP A 141 0.06 1.00 -10.53
C ASP A 141 0.02 1.38 -9.04
N PHE A 142 -0.92 0.78 -8.32
CA PHE A 142 -1.12 0.97 -6.89
C PHE A 142 -1.19 -0.35 -6.13
N VAL A 143 -0.83 -0.28 -4.85
CA VAL A 143 -1.25 -1.23 -3.83
C VAL A 143 -2.02 -0.46 -2.76
N VAL A 144 -3.29 -0.81 -2.56
CA VAL A 144 -4.21 -0.06 -1.70
C VAL A 144 -4.59 -0.93 -0.51
N TRP A 145 -4.26 -0.48 0.69
CA TRP A 145 -4.72 -1.11 1.93
C TRP A 145 -5.90 -0.37 2.52
N ASP A 146 -7.02 -1.08 2.67
CA ASP A 146 -8.27 -0.56 3.24
C ASP A 146 -8.72 0.78 2.60
N PRO A 147 -9.40 0.71 1.44
CA PRO A 147 -9.79 1.90 0.68
C PRO A 147 -10.87 2.74 1.38
N THR A 148 -11.53 2.21 2.41
CA THR A 148 -12.64 2.87 3.11
C THR A 148 -12.19 3.83 4.19
N SER A 149 -10.95 3.71 4.66
CA SER A 149 -10.44 4.58 5.71
C SER A 149 -10.40 6.05 5.28
N ALA A 150 -10.72 6.96 6.20
CA ALA A 150 -10.78 8.40 5.91
C ALA A 150 -9.43 8.96 5.38
N GLY A 151 -8.31 8.38 5.81
CA GLY A 151 -6.96 8.75 5.35
C GLY A 151 -6.64 8.31 3.91
N THR A 152 -7.25 7.21 3.46
CA THR A 152 -7.02 6.60 2.14
C THR A 152 -8.03 7.09 1.10
N ALA A 153 -9.24 7.48 1.52
CA ALA A 153 -10.35 7.86 0.65
C ALA A 153 -10.01 8.97 -0.36
N HIS A 154 -9.23 9.98 0.04
CA HIS A 154 -8.81 11.04 -0.90
C HIS A 154 -7.89 10.49 -2.00
N CYS A 155 -6.94 9.62 -1.66
CA CYS A 155 -6.04 9.02 -2.64
C CYS A 155 -6.82 8.10 -3.59
N VAL A 156 -7.72 7.26 -3.05
CA VAL A 156 -8.62 6.41 -3.85
C VAL A 156 -9.47 7.22 -4.81
N LYS A 157 -10.03 8.34 -4.36
CA LYS A 157 -10.78 9.26 -5.23
C LYS A 157 -9.91 9.79 -6.37
N ALA A 158 -8.69 10.22 -6.08
CA ALA A 158 -7.75 10.70 -7.09
C ALA A 158 -7.39 9.60 -8.11
N ILE A 159 -7.09 8.38 -7.65
CA ILE A 159 -6.79 7.22 -8.50
C ILE A 159 -7.96 6.91 -9.44
N ARG A 160 -9.20 6.93 -8.93
CA ARG A 160 -10.42 6.73 -9.72
C ARG A 160 -10.61 7.83 -10.76
N GLN A 161 -10.44 9.09 -10.36
CA GLN A 161 -10.58 10.25 -11.26
C GLN A 161 -9.52 10.24 -12.37
N ALA A 162 -8.32 9.73 -12.10
CA ALA A 162 -7.26 9.56 -13.09
C ALA A 162 -7.46 8.34 -14.02
N GLY A 163 -8.52 7.54 -13.83
CA GLY A 163 -8.76 6.33 -14.62
C GLY A 163 -7.77 5.19 -14.36
N LYS A 164 -7.02 5.24 -13.25
CA LYS A 164 -5.99 4.25 -12.89
C LYS A 164 -6.51 3.17 -11.94
N TRP A 165 -7.74 3.28 -11.45
CA TRP A 165 -8.31 2.31 -10.51
C TRP A 165 -8.53 0.94 -11.16
N ARG A 166 -8.19 -0.11 -10.41
CA ARG A 166 -8.44 -1.52 -10.74
C ARG A 166 -8.78 -2.26 -9.45
N ASP A 167 -9.74 -3.17 -9.50
CA ASP A 167 -10.19 -3.87 -8.29
C ASP A 167 -9.12 -4.80 -7.71
N ASP A 168 -8.21 -5.28 -8.55
CA ASP A 168 -7.09 -6.13 -8.14
C ASP A 168 -6.02 -5.38 -7.34
N MET A 169 -6.03 -4.05 -7.26
CA MET A 169 -5.04 -3.27 -6.51
C MET A 169 -5.27 -3.26 -5.00
N VAL A 170 -6.48 -3.63 -4.55
CA VAL A 170 -6.84 -3.62 -3.14
C VAL A 170 -6.34 -4.89 -2.46
N ILE A 171 -5.64 -4.70 -1.34
CA ILE A 171 -5.19 -5.78 -0.45
C ILE A 171 -5.77 -5.56 0.95
N GLY A 172 -6.16 -6.63 1.65
CA GLY A 172 -6.68 -6.58 3.02
C GLY A 172 -8.19 -6.85 3.15
N PRO A 173 -8.84 -6.44 4.25
CA PRO A 173 -10.15 -6.98 4.69
C PRO A 173 -11.31 -6.89 3.68
N GLU A 174 -11.28 -5.98 2.71
CA GLU A 174 -12.28 -5.95 1.63
C GLU A 174 -11.93 -6.84 0.42
N SER A 175 -10.65 -7.16 0.21
CA SER A 175 -10.19 -8.03 -0.89
C SER A 175 -10.66 -9.49 -0.73
N LEU A 176 -10.95 -9.93 0.50
CA LEU A 176 -11.51 -11.24 0.80
C LEU A 176 -13.02 -11.33 0.53
N SER A 177 -13.77 -10.21 0.66
CA SER A 177 -15.23 -10.23 0.49
C SER A 177 -15.71 -10.51 -0.95
N ARG A 178 -14.82 -10.34 -1.96
CA ARG A 178 -15.15 -10.57 -3.37
C ARG A 178 -14.61 -11.88 -3.93
N ALA A 179 -13.52 -12.42 -3.39
CA ALA A 179 -12.98 -13.71 -3.81
C ALA A 179 -13.84 -14.89 -3.31
N ASP A 180 -14.56 -14.72 -2.20
CA ASP A 180 -15.47 -15.73 -1.64
C ASP A 180 -16.91 -15.69 -2.24
N MET A 181 -17.17 -14.86 -3.27
CA MET A 181 -18.47 -14.79 -3.96
C MET A 181 -18.52 -15.52 -5.31
N LEU A 182 -17.55 -16.38 -5.62
CA LEU A 182 -17.73 -17.35 -6.71
C LEU A 182 -18.52 -18.55 -6.18
N PRO A 183 -19.67 -18.92 -6.78
CA PRO A 183 -20.39 -20.11 -6.35
C PRO A 183 -19.49 -21.31 -6.62
N ILE A 184 -19.04 -21.97 -5.54
CA ILE A 184 -18.49 -23.31 -5.62
C ILE A 184 -19.60 -24.16 -6.22
N GLY A 185 -19.43 -24.51 -7.49
CA GLY A 185 -20.33 -25.39 -8.20
C GLY A 185 -20.53 -26.66 -7.38
N ILE A 186 -21.79 -26.94 -7.04
CA ILE A 186 -22.21 -28.25 -6.57
C ILE A 186 -21.93 -29.21 -7.72
N VAL A 187 -20.79 -29.87 -7.70
CA VAL A 187 -20.60 -31.10 -8.46
C VAL A 187 -21.27 -32.20 -7.64
N SER A 188 -22.51 -32.48 -8.00
CA SER A 188 -23.24 -33.67 -7.59
C SER A 188 -22.44 -34.91 -7.95
N GLY A 189 -22.12 -35.73 -6.96
CA GLY A 189 -21.42 -36.99 -7.17
C GLY A 189 -21.47 -37.83 -5.91
N THR A 190 -22.66 -38.33 -5.57
CA THR A 190 -22.82 -39.38 -4.57
C THR A 190 -22.07 -40.63 -5.06
N PRO A 191 -21.07 -41.17 -4.35
CA PRO A 191 -20.62 -42.52 -4.60
C PRO A 191 -21.64 -43.49 -3.99
N ALA A 192 -22.16 -44.40 -4.81
CA ALA A 192 -23.02 -45.49 -4.35
C ALA A 192 -22.29 -46.37 -3.31
N PRO A 193 -22.98 -46.92 -2.30
CA PRO A 193 -22.38 -47.83 -1.33
C PRO A 193 -22.00 -49.15 -2.02
N PRO A 194 -20.88 -49.79 -1.63
CA PRO A 194 -20.46 -51.06 -2.20
C PRO A 194 -21.38 -52.20 -1.76
N GLU A 195 -22.11 -52.77 -2.72
CA GLU A 195 -22.68 -54.12 -2.60
C GLU A 195 -21.57 -55.16 -2.77
N ALA A 196 -21.58 -56.14 -1.86
CA ALA A 196 -21.48 -57.58 -2.10
C ALA A 196 -20.57 -58.27 -1.10
N MET A 197 -21.12 -59.20 -0.32
CA MET A 197 -20.69 -60.59 -0.35
C MET A 197 -21.70 -61.46 0.41
N ASP A 198 -22.58 -62.07 -0.37
CA ASP A 198 -23.28 -63.29 -0.03
C ASP A 198 -22.26 -64.37 0.38
N ARG A 199 -22.44 -64.92 1.58
CA ARG A 199 -21.70 -66.08 2.08
C ARG A 199 -22.66 -67.27 2.07
N SER A 200 -22.66 -68.00 0.96
CA SER A 200 -23.19 -69.36 0.90
C SER A 200 -22.06 -70.35 1.21
N ARG A 201 -22.02 -70.83 2.46
CA ARG A 201 -21.71 -72.21 2.85
C ARG A 201 -22.42 -72.53 4.16
#